data_AF-A0A1F4ZV04-F1
#
_entry.id   AF-A0A1F4ZV04-F1
#
_cell.length_a   1.000
_cell.length_b   1.000
_cell.length_c   1.000
_cell.angle_alpha   90.00
_cell.angle_beta   90.00
_cell.angle_gamma   90.00
#
_symmetry.space_group_name_H-M   'P 1'
#
loop_
_entity.id
_entity.type
_entity.pdbx_description
1 polymer ?
#
loop_
_entity_poly.entity_id
_entity_poly.type
_entity_poly.pdbx_seq_one_letter_code
_entity_poly.pdbx_strand_id
1 'polypeptide(L)' 'MKQTEKKSKKTEVKISLADMTVTELISKSKQLYAEISKKKLEQKVGRLKNIREVFNLRKELARVKTILHIKMKLNSVKS' A
#
# COMPACT_ATOMS: atom_id res chain seq x y z
N MET A 1 -17.68 -3.21 38.75
CA MET A 1 -16.85 -2.24 38.01
C MET A 1 -16.16 -2.97 36.86
N LYS A 2 -16.55 -2.74 35.60
CA LYS A 2 -15.96 -3.42 34.43
C LYS A 2 -14.68 -2.69 34.03
N GLN A 3 -13.55 -3.37 34.15
CA GLN A 3 -12.24 -2.89 33.72
C GLN A 3 -12.25 -2.78 32.18
N THR A 4 -12.04 -1.58 31.66
CA THR A 4 -11.86 -1.35 30.23
C THR A 4 -10.40 -1.61 29.88
N GLU A 5 -10.13 -2.76 29.26
CA GLU A 5 -8.84 -3.09 28.68
C GLU A 5 -8.50 -2.07 27.57
N LYS A 6 -7.50 -1.22 27.84
CA LYS A 6 -6.90 -0.33 26.84
C LYS A 6 -6.19 -1.18 25.79
N LYS A 7 -6.79 -1.33 24.60
CA LYS A 7 -6.13 -1.93 23.43
C LYS A 7 -4.87 -1.11 23.10
N SER A 8 -3.71 -1.70 23.35
CA SER A 8 -2.40 -1.16 23.01
C SER A 8 -2.32 -0.94 21.50
N LYS A 9 -2.07 0.30 21.09
CA LYS A 9 -1.75 0.64 19.69
C LYS A 9 -0.44 -0.07 19.34
N LYS A 10 -0.50 -1.14 18.55
CA LYS A 10 0.68 -1.69 17.88
C LYS A 10 1.23 -0.59 16.98
N THR A 11 2.38 -0.04 17.35
CA THR A 11 3.15 0.86 16.49
C THR A 11 3.69 0.02 15.35
N GLU A 12 2.91 -0.13 14.27
CA GLU A 12 3.40 -0.75 13.04
C GLU A 12 4.61 0.07 12.57
N VAL A 13 5.78 -0.57 12.60
CA VAL A 13 7.01 -0.02 12.03
C VAL A 13 6.72 0.20 10.55
N LYS A 14 6.46 1.45 10.16
CA LYS A 14 6.25 1.83 8.76
C LYS A 14 7.59 1.71 8.05
N ILE A 15 7.87 0.53 7.50
CA ILE A 15 8.99 0.34 6.57
C ILE A 15 8.80 1.35 5.43
N SER A 16 9.80 2.22 5.23
CA SER A 16 9.75 3.19 4.16
C SER A 16 9.79 2.48 2.83
N LEU A 17 9.02 2.96 1.85
CA LEU A 17 9.07 2.42 0.48
C LEU A 17 10.48 2.51 -0.13
N ALA A 18 11.32 3.42 0.36
CA ALA A 18 12.70 3.58 -0.08
C ALA A 18 13.58 2.38 0.31
N ASP A 19 13.28 1.72 1.41
CA ASP A 19 14.09 0.63 1.97
C ASP A 19 13.76 -0.72 1.32
N MET A 20 12.58 -0.83 0.70
CA MET A 20 12.10 -2.08 0.08
C MET A 20 12.94 -2.47 -1.14
N THR A 21 13.21 -3.76 -1.32
CA THR A 21 13.90 -4.27 -2.52
C THR A 21 13.03 -4.16 -3.78
N VAL A 22 13.62 -4.28 -4.98
CA VAL A 22 12.86 -4.23 -6.24
C VAL A 22 11.80 -5.33 -6.29
N THR A 23 12.13 -6.53 -5.82
CA THR A 23 11.20 -7.68 -5.76
C THR A 23 10.04 -7.42 -4.80
N GLU A 24 10.31 -6.82 -3.63
CA GLU A 24 9.29 -6.41 -2.68
C GLU A 24 8.38 -5.32 -3.24
N LEU A 25 8.93 -4.31 -3.93
CA LEU A 25 8.15 -3.26 -4.57
C LEU A 25 7.23 -3.82 -5.66
N ILE A 26 7.70 -4.80 -6.44
CA ILE A 26 6.87 -5.53 -7.42
C ILE A 26 5.74 -6.27 -6.69
N SER A 27 6.06 -7.02 -5.64
CA SER A 27 5.06 -7.76 -4.85
C SER A 27 3.99 -6.81 -4.27
N LYS A 28 4.43 -5.72 -3.63
CA LYS A 28 3.54 -4.70 -3.07
C LYS A 28 2.67 -4.04 -4.14
N SER A 29 3.20 -3.80 -5.34
CA SER A 29 2.41 -3.24 -6.45
C SER A 29 1.28 -4.17 -6.89
N LYS A 30 1.52 -5.49 -6.92
CA LYS A 30 0.50 -6.51 -7.25
C LYS A 30 -0.57 -6.58 -6.16
N GLN A 31 -0.16 -6.55 -4.89
CA GLN A 31 -1.08 -6.53 -3.75
C GLN A 31 -2.00 -5.31 -3.80
N LEU A 32 -1.43 -4.10 -3.96
CA LEU A 32 -2.21 -2.86 -4.07
C LEU A 32 -3.19 -2.89 -5.25
N TYR A 33 -2.80 -3.48 -6.38
CA TYR A 33 -3.70 -3.62 -7.53
C TYR A 33 -4.90 -4.53 -7.21
N ALA A 34 -4.66 -5.67 -6.56
CA ALA A 34 -5.72 -6.58 -6.11
C ALA A 34 -6.65 -5.90 -5.11
N GLU A 35 -6.10 -5.17 -4.14
CA GLU A 35 -6.88 -4.42 -3.14
C GLU A 35 -7.74 -3.32 -3.78
N ILE A 36 -7.18 -2.54 -4.72
CA ILE A 36 -7.93 -1.54 -5.47
C ILE A 36 -9.09 -2.19 -6.21
N SER A 37 -8.86 -3.35 -6.83
CA SER A 37 -9.89 -4.07 -7.60
C SER A 37 -11.01 -4.56 -6.70
N LYS A 38 -10.67 -5.14 -5.55
CA LYS A 38 -11.63 -5.52 -4.49
C LYS A 38 -12.42 -4.32 -4.00
N LYS A 39 -11.76 -3.21 -3.68
CA LYS A 39 -12.38 -1.99 -3.17
C LYS A 39 -13.29 -1.30 -4.19
N LYS A 40 -12.93 -1.35 -5.47
CA LYS A 40 -13.81 -0.91 -6.57
C LYS A 40 -15.06 -1.76 -6.66
N LEU A 41 -14.96 -3.08 -6.48
CA LEU A 41 -16.12 -3.96 -6.44
C LEU A 41 -17.01 -3.61 -5.24
N GLU A 42 -16.44 -3.50 -4.03
CA GLU A 42 -17.13 -3.06 -2.81
C GLU A 42 -17.85 -1.72 -3.01
N GLN A 43 -17.21 -0.77 -3.71
CA GLN A 43 -17.79 0.52 -4.06
C GLN A 43 -18.99 0.38 -4.99
N LYS A 44 -18.88 -0.43 -6.05
CA LYS A 44 -19.97 -0.66 -7.01
C LYS A 44 -21.20 -1.30 -6.37
N VAL A 45 -21.01 -2.19 -5.41
CA VAL A 45 -22.12 -2.85 -4.68
C VAL A 45 -22.60 -2.06 -3.46
N GLY A 46 -22.14 -0.82 -3.27
CA GLY A 46 -22.57 0.06 -2.17
C GLY A 46 -22.10 -0.37 -0.77
N ARG A 47 -21.12 -1.28 -0.67
CA ARG A 47 -20.59 -1.78 0.61
C ARG A 47 -19.38 -0.99 1.12
N LEU A 48 -18.82 -0.09 0.31
CA LEU A 48 -17.67 0.72 0.71
C LEU A 48 -18.12 1.91 1.56
N LYS A 49 -17.76 1.90 2.85
CA LYS A 49 -18.08 3.00 3.78
C LYS A 49 -17.27 4.27 3.52
N ASN A 50 -16.03 4.13 3.06
CA ASN A 50 -15.12 5.25 2.86
C ASN A 50 -14.61 5.32 1.42
N ILE A 51 -15.17 6.27 0.67
CA ILE A 51 -14.87 6.51 -0.75
C ILE A 51 -13.38 6.86 -0.97
N ARG A 52 -12.73 7.49 0.03
CA ARG A 52 -11.32 7.91 -0.09
C ARG A 52 -10.35 6.74 -0.04
N GLU A 53 -10.77 5.54 0.38
CA GLU A 53 -9.89 4.36 0.43
C GLU A 53 -9.33 4.02 -0.95
N VAL A 54 -10.18 3.99 -1.99
CA VAL A 54 -9.74 3.69 -3.35
C VAL A 54 -8.75 4.75 -3.86
N PHE A 55 -9.01 6.02 -3.56
CA PHE A 55 -8.11 7.11 -3.94
C PHE A 55 -6.75 6.99 -3.25
N ASN A 56 -6.74 6.71 -1.94
CA ASN A 56 -5.50 6.55 -1.18
C ASN A 56 -4.69 5.35 -1.67
N LEU A 57 -5.33 4.20 -1.94
CA LEU A 57 -4.67 3.03 -2.50
C LEU A 57 -4.07 3.30 -3.89
N ARG A 58 -4.77 4.05 -4.76
CA ARG A 58 -4.23 4.48 -6.05
C ARG A 58 -3.01 5.39 -5.88
N LYS A 59 -3.06 6.32 -4.92
CA LYS A 59 -1.94 7.21 -4.61
C LYS A 59 -0.74 6.42 -4.08
N GLU A 60 -0.96 5.43 -3.23
CA GLU A 60 0.11 4.55 -2.75
C GLU A 60 0.72 3.73 -3.90
N LEU A 61 -0.12 3.14 -4.77
CA LEU A 61 0.35 2.41 -5.94
C LEU A 61 1.22 3.29 -6.85
N ALA A 62 0.83 4.55 -7.07
CA ALA A 62 1.63 5.49 -7.84
C ALA A 62 3.01 5.72 -7.20
N ARG A 63 3.07 5.92 -5.87
CA ARG A 63 4.35 6.08 -5.14
C ARG A 63 5.25 4.85 -5.26
N VAL A 64 4.69 3.64 -5.12
CA VAL A 64 5.43 2.39 -5.30
C VAL A 64 6.01 2.30 -6.71
N LYS A 65 5.21 2.60 -7.75
CA LYS A 65 5.68 2.59 -9.14
C LYS A 65 6.78 3.61 -9.41
N THR A 66 6.68 4.81 -8.85
CA THR A 66 7.74 5.83 -8.97
C THR A 66 9.05 5.33 -8.38
N ILE A 67 9.03 4.77 -7.17
CA ILE A 67 10.25 4.28 -6.51
C ILE A 67 10.82 3.07 -7.26
N LEU A 68 9.96 2.16 -7.72
CA LEU A 68 10.37 1.04 -8.56
C LEU A 68 11.12 1.52 -9.81
N HIS A 69 10.56 2.50 -10.53
CA HIS A 69 11.18 3.06 -11.72
C HIS A 69 12.55 3.69 -11.41
N ILE A 70 12.64 4.47 -10.34
CA ILE A 70 13.91 5.06 -9.88
C ILE A 70 14.94 3.96 -9.60
N LYS A 71 14.58 2.91 -8.84
CA LYS A 71 15.50 1.82 -8.52
C LYS A 71 15.94 1.03 -9.76
N MET A 72 15.02 0.75 -10.68
CA MET A 72 15.37 0.08 -11.93
C MET A 72 16.36 0.90 -12.77
N LYS A 73 16.14 2.22 -12.87
CA LYS A 73 17.05 3.13 -13.58
C LYS A 73 18.43 3.21 -12.93
N LEU A 74 18.50 3.20 -11.60
CA LEU A 74 19.79 3.19 -10.89
C LEU A 74 20.57 1.89 -11.12
N ASN A 75 19.88 0.75 -11.16
CA ASN A 75 20.52 -0.54 -11.41
C ASN A 75 21.06 -0.63 -12.85
N SER A 76 20.34 -0.09 -13.84
CA SER A 76 20.79 -0.11 -15.24
C SER A 76 21.99 0.79 -15.53
N VAL A 77 22.27 1.79 -14.68
CA VAL A 77 23.45 2.66 -14.81
C VAL A 77 24.69 2.07 -14.13
N LYS A 78 24.50 1.13 -13.19
CA LYS A 78 25.58 0.46 -12.46
C LYS A 78 26.01 -0.87 -13.09
N SER A 79 25.29 -1.33 -14.10
CA SER A 79 25.60 -2.54 -14.88
C SER A 79 26.37 -2.14 -16.12
#